data_AF-A0A6J8F781-F1
#
_entry.id   AF-A0A6J8F781-F1
#
_cell.length_a   1.000
_cell.length_b   1.000
_cell.length_c   1.000
_cell.angle_alpha   90.00
_cell.angle_beta   90.00
_cell.angle_gamma   90.00
#
_symmetry.space_group_name_H-M   'P 1'
#
loop_
_entity.id
_entity.type
_entity.pdbx_description
1 polymer ?
#
loop_
_entity_poly.entity_id
_entity_poly.type
_entity_poly.pdbx_seq_one_letter_code
_entity_poly.pdbx_strand_id
1 'polypeptide(L)'
;MQDRLREIEGTLARTKERKNTILYKLSKRRQEEERLARLGVERLPTNPSEVNDEKVIKYVLFRLKQEIGDKTAQLRDQKLLSIDRDGEAVIRAKNDEVNKLLSRKCQWEGRLSFLAGEEIAPRSRKKIFIGCAKYLPEASVARKRQRGESMQEVEEDEVADSSEEDELVPDQPETEQPATRDHDYLESVKWLGSSAADMDLVRFEREAEARMRAKGDNIVSRTGSSALILSYCKEGKVMIPDEDHFRQQLVNDRKKVLQERLNALRGKS
;
A
#
# COMPACT_ATOMS: atom_id res chain seq x y z
N MET A 1 -6.48 -25.72 34.99
CA MET A 1 -7.24 -26.97 34.71
C MET A 1 -8.53 -27.06 35.53
N GLN A 2 -8.53 -26.71 36.82
CA GLN A 2 -9.71 -26.77 37.69
C GLN A 2 -10.90 -25.94 37.18
N ASP A 3 -10.69 -24.70 36.74
CA ASP A 3 -11.75 -23.86 36.16
C ASP A 3 -12.42 -24.48 34.93
N ARG A 4 -11.66 -25.19 34.09
CA ARG A 4 -12.18 -25.81 32.87
C ARG A 4 -13.06 -27.03 33.19
N LEU A 5 -12.70 -27.78 34.24
CA LEU A 5 -13.53 -28.89 34.74
C LEU A 5 -14.84 -28.35 35.32
N ARG A 6 -14.78 -27.27 36.12
CA ARG A 6 -15.97 -26.60 36.66
C ARG A 6 -16.87 -26.02 35.57
N GLU A 7 -16.30 -25.55 34.45
CA GLU A 7 -17.07 -25.14 33.26
C GLU A 7 -17.78 -26.31 32.57
N ILE A 8 -17.14 -27.48 32.51
CA ILE A 8 -17.75 -28.69 31.92
C ILE A 8 -18.85 -29.24 32.83
N GLU A 9 -18.65 -29.20 34.14
CA GLU A 9 -19.60 -29.60 35.18
C GLU A 9 -20.77 -28.60 35.33
N GLY A 10 -20.74 -27.46 34.65
CA GLY A 10 -21.80 -26.44 34.68
C GLY A 10 -21.83 -25.60 35.97
N THR A 11 -20.87 -25.77 36.87
CA THR A 11 -20.77 -25.02 38.14
C THR A 11 -20.18 -23.62 37.96
N LEU A 12 -19.57 -23.37 36.80
CA LEU A 12 -18.94 -22.10 36.45
C LEU A 12 -19.32 -21.71 35.03
N ALA A 13 -19.81 -20.47 34.85
CA ALA A 13 -20.08 -19.94 33.52
C ALA A 13 -18.83 -19.97 32.64
N ARG A 14 -19.01 -20.16 31.33
CA ARG A 14 -17.88 -20.30 30.39
C ARG A 14 -16.95 -19.09 30.50
N THR A 15 -15.65 -19.28 30.34
CA THR A 15 -14.67 -18.18 30.44
C THR A 15 -15.05 -16.98 29.55
N LYS A 16 -15.63 -17.21 28.36
CA LYS A 16 -16.10 -16.14 27.46
C LYS A 16 -17.24 -15.31 28.08
N GLU A 17 -18.17 -15.94 28.78
CA GLU A 17 -19.29 -15.28 29.44
C GLU A 17 -18.81 -14.48 30.65
N ARG A 18 -17.95 -15.09 31.49
CA ARG A 18 -17.35 -14.42 32.64
C ARG A 18 -16.57 -13.16 32.24
N LYS A 19 -15.80 -13.22 31.15
CA LYS A 19 -15.05 -12.08 30.60
C LYS A 19 -15.94 -11.00 29.96
N ASN A 20 -17.19 -11.33 29.63
CA ASN A 20 -18.14 -10.38 29.05
C ASN A 20 -18.97 -9.62 30.09
N THR A 21 -18.89 -10.01 31.37
CA THR A 21 -19.57 -9.31 32.47
C THR A 21 -19.09 -7.87 32.63
N ILE A 22 -19.99 -6.98 33.07
CA ILE A 22 -19.69 -5.57 33.29
C ILE A 22 -18.60 -5.42 34.36
N LEU A 23 -18.67 -6.18 35.45
CA LEU A 23 -17.67 -6.16 36.52
C LEU A 23 -16.27 -6.51 36.02
N TYR A 24 -16.14 -7.54 35.18
CA TYR A 24 -14.85 -7.90 34.59
C TYR A 24 -14.32 -6.79 33.68
N LYS A 25 -15.17 -6.22 32.82
CA LYS A 25 -14.79 -5.12 31.92
C LYS A 25 -14.33 -3.88 32.70
N LEU A 26 -15.05 -3.50 33.76
CA LEU A 26 -14.69 -2.39 34.64
C LEU A 26 -13.37 -2.65 35.37
N SER A 27 -13.19 -3.84 35.94
CA SER A 27 -11.94 -4.22 36.60
C SER A 27 -10.75 -4.14 35.64
N LYS A 28 -10.90 -4.66 34.41
CA LYS A 28 -9.86 -4.60 33.38
C LYS A 28 -9.56 -3.15 32.97
N ARG A 29 -10.59 -2.33 32.75
CA ARG A 29 -10.44 -0.92 32.41
C ARG A 29 -9.70 -0.14 33.50
N ARG A 30 -10.08 -0.34 34.77
CA ARG A 30 -9.42 0.29 35.92
C ARG A 30 -7.95 -0.08 36.02
N GLN A 31 -7.61 -1.35 35.77
CA GLN A 31 -6.20 -1.78 35.72
C GLN A 31 -5.42 -1.13 34.57
N GLU A 32 -6.07 -0.89 33.42
CA GLU A 32 -5.44 -0.17 32.31
C GLU A 32 -5.26 1.32 32.65
N GLU A 33 -6.26 1.97 33.23
CA GLU A 33 -6.21 3.36 33.70
C GLU A 33 -5.12 3.55 34.77
N GLU A 34 -5.01 2.65 35.74
CA GLU A 34 -3.94 2.68 36.75
C GLU A 34 -2.54 2.55 36.15
N ARG A 35 -2.37 1.74 35.09
CA ARG A 35 -1.09 1.64 34.37
C ARG A 35 -0.78 2.91 33.59
N LEU A 36 -1.77 3.51 32.94
CA LEU A 36 -1.61 4.75 32.20
C LEU A 36 -1.35 5.94 33.14
N ALA A 37 -2.00 5.98 34.30
CA ALA A 37 -1.75 6.96 35.35
C ALA A 37 -0.31 6.91 35.88
N ARG A 38 0.29 5.71 36.01
CA ARG A 38 1.73 5.57 36.34
C ARG A 38 2.67 6.17 35.29
N LEU A 39 2.20 6.25 34.05
CA LEU A 39 2.93 6.89 32.94
C LEU A 39 2.56 8.38 32.80
N GLY A 40 1.64 8.91 33.61
CA GLY A 40 1.18 10.29 33.54
C GLY A 40 0.30 10.61 32.34
N VAL A 41 -0.32 9.61 31.71
CA VAL A 41 -1.15 9.80 30.51
C VAL A 41 -2.55 9.23 30.73
N GLU A 42 -3.59 9.89 30.21
CA GLU A 42 -4.98 9.38 30.30
C GLU A 42 -5.27 8.30 29.25
N ARG A 43 -4.64 8.41 28.07
CA ARG A 43 -4.83 7.50 26.94
C ARG A 43 -3.53 7.31 26.19
N LEU A 44 -3.30 6.11 25.64
CA LEU A 44 -2.17 5.85 24.74
C LEU A 44 -2.16 6.87 23.58
N PRO A 45 -1.07 7.64 23.41
CA PRO A 45 -0.96 8.59 22.32
C PRO A 45 -0.98 7.88 20.96
N THR A 46 -1.55 8.54 19.96
CA THR A 46 -1.65 7.99 18.61
C THR A 46 -0.51 8.47 17.71
N ASN A 47 -0.08 9.71 17.90
CA ASN A 47 0.95 10.35 17.10
C ASN A 47 2.31 10.29 17.83
N PRO A 48 3.36 9.72 17.19
CA PRO A 48 4.68 9.63 17.80
C PRO A 48 5.33 11.00 18.06
N SER A 49 5.10 11.99 17.19
CA SER A 49 5.76 13.30 17.26
C SER A 49 5.37 14.14 18.48
N GLU A 50 4.20 13.87 19.07
CA GLU A 50 3.66 14.62 20.21
C GLU A 50 4.24 14.13 21.55
N VAL A 51 4.96 13.01 21.56
CA VAL A 51 5.44 12.37 22.78
C VAL A 51 6.94 12.59 22.93
N ASN A 52 7.33 13.13 24.09
CA ASN A 52 8.72 13.35 24.50
C ASN A 52 9.16 12.38 25.61
N ASP A 53 8.22 11.77 26.33
CA ASP A 53 8.54 10.82 27.40
C ASP A 53 8.90 9.45 26.82
N GLU A 54 10.14 9.03 27.06
CA GLU A 54 10.68 7.75 26.63
C GLU A 54 9.90 6.55 27.23
N LYS A 55 9.41 6.66 28.47
CA LYS A 55 8.66 5.59 29.14
C LYS A 55 7.32 5.33 28.45
N VAL A 56 6.64 6.40 28.04
CA VAL A 56 5.39 6.32 27.28
C VAL A 56 5.65 5.66 25.92
N ILE A 57 6.70 6.07 25.21
CA ILE A 57 7.08 5.49 23.91
C ILE A 57 7.40 4.00 24.05
N LYS A 58 8.20 3.61 25.06
CA LYS A 58 8.53 2.20 25.35
C LYS A 58 7.27 1.38 25.62
N TYR A 59 6.30 1.93 26.35
CA TYR A 59 5.03 1.25 26.64
C TYR A 59 4.15 1.10 25.39
N VAL A 60 4.06 2.12 24.54
CA VAL A 60 3.34 2.04 23.25
C VAL A 60 3.97 0.96 22.36
N LEU A 61 5.31 0.95 22.25
CA LEU A 61 6.05 -0.08 21.51
C LEU A 61 5.81 -1.48 22.05
N PHE A 62 5.76 -1.65 23.38
CA PHE A 62 5.42 -2.94 24.00
C PHE A 62 4.03 -3.42 23.57
N ARG A 63 3.00 -2.56 23.61
CA ARG A 63 1.63 -2.89 23.20
C ARG A 63 1.57 -3.24 21.70
N LEU A 64 2.23 -2.47 20.84
CA LEU A 64 2.29 -2.75 19.41
C LEU A 64 2.99 -4.08 19.11
N LYS A 65 4.11 -4.38 19.78
CA LYS A 65 4.82 -5.66 19.62
C LYS A 65 3.94 -6.84 20.05
N GLN A 66 3.20 -6.70 21.14
CA GLN A 66 2.24 -7.72 21.59
C GLN A 66 1.14 -7.96 20.53
N GLU A 67 0.51 -6.89 20.04
CA GLU A 67 -0.56 -7.01 19.05
C GLU A 67 -0.08 -7.59 17.70
N ILE A 68 1.12 -7.20 17.26
CA ILE A 68 1.78 -7.79 16.07
C ILE A 68 2.01 -9.28 16.29
N GLY A 69 2.50 -9.67 17.47
CA GLY A 69 2.72 -11.07 17.85
C GLY A 69 1.44 -11.89 17.78
N ASP A 70 0.37 -11.42 18.42
CA ASP A 70 -0.93 -12.09 18.48
C ASP A 70 -1.52 -12.30 17.07
N LYS A 71 -1.53 -11.25 16.23
CA LYS A 71 -2.05 -11.33 14.86
C LYS A 71 -1.16 -12.17 13.93
N THR A 72 0.15 -12.12 14.15
CA THR A 72 1.10 -12.97 13.42
C THR A 72 0.91 -14.45 13.76
N ALA A 73 0.67 -14.78 15.04
CA ALA A 73 0.39 -16.14 15.46
C ALA A 73 -0.89 -16.67 14.78
N GLN A 74 -1.96 -15.86 14.78
CA GLN A 74 -3.21 -16.19 14.08
C GLN A 74 -3.00 -16.47 12.59
N LEU A 75 -2.17 -15.67 11.90
CA LEU A 75 -1.87 -15.88 10.47
C LEU A 75 -1.01 -17.11 10.18
N ARG A 76 -0.22 -17.57 11.15
CA ARG A 76 0.63 -18.78 11.02
C ARG A 76 -0.16 -20.06 11.28
N ASP A 77 -1.15 -20.00 12.16
CA ASP A 77 -1.96 -21.16 12.52
C ASP A 77 -3.06 -21.42 11.49
N GLN A 78 -2.82 -22.39 10.60
CA GLN A 78 -3.79 -22.83 9.59
C GLN A 78 -5.13 -23.32 10.16
N LYS A 79 -5.15 -23.75 11.43
CA LYS A 79 -6.38 -24.16 12.12
C LYS A 79 -7.28 -22.97 12.45
N LEU A 80 -6.68 -21.79 12.66
CA LEU A 80 -7.38 -20.56 13.02
C LEU A 80 -7.75 -19.74 11.79
N LEU A 81 -6.84 -19.65 10.82
CA LEU A 81 -7.03 -18.95 9.55
C LEU A 81 -6.43 -19.76 8.41
N SER A 82 -7.21 -20.05 7.37
CA SER A 82 -6.67 -20.63 6.14
C SER A 82 -7.30 -20.00 4.90
N ILE A 83 -6.57 -20.07 3.78
CA ILE A 83 -7.08 -19.60 2.49
C ILE A 83 -8.31 -20.41 2.09
N ASP A 84 -8.26 -21.73 2.27
CA ASP A 84 -9.35 -22.62 1.84
C ASP A 84 -10.64 -22.44 2.65
N ARG A 85 -10.54 -22.06 3.94
CA ARG A 85 -11.70 -21.91 4.83
C ARG A 85 -12.22 -20.48 4.87
N ASP A 86 -11.34 -19.51 5.02
CA ASP A 86 -11.70 -18.10 5.26
C ASP A 86 -11.59 -17.25 3.99
N GLY A 87 -10.94 -17.76 2.95
CA GLY A 87 -10.75 -17.07 1.67
C GLY A 87 -9.55 -16.12 1.66
N GLU A 88 -9.00 -15.91 0.47
CA GLU A 88 -7.85 -15.02 0.25
C GLU A 88 -8.10 -13.58 0.71
N ALA A 89 -9.32 -13.07 0.55
CA ALA A 89 -9.68 -11.70 0.92
C ALA A 89 -9.49 -11.44 2.42
N VAL A 90 -9.87 -12.42 3.27
CA VAL A 90 -9.71 -12.32 4.72
C VAL A 90 -8.22 -12.37 5.09
N ILE A 91 -7.46 -13.29 4.49
CA ILE A 91 -6.02 -13.41 4.70
C ILE A 91 -5.29 -12.13 4.29
N ARG A 92 -5.68 -11.53 3.15
CA ARG A 92 -5.14 -10.24 2.67
C ARG A 92 -5.42 -9.11 3.66
N ALA A 93 -6.67 -8.98 4.12
CA ALA A 93 -7.05 -7.96 5.10
C ALA A 93 -6.29 -8.11 6.43
N LYS A 94 -6.13 -9.34 6.92
CA LYS A 94 -5.36 -9.63 8.14
C LYS A 94 -3.88 -9.35 7.97
N ASN A 95 -3.29 -9.69 6.83
CA ASN A 95 -1.91 -9.36 6.52
C ASN A 95 -1.69 -7.84 6.41
N ASP A 96 -2.66 -7.11 5.83
CA ASP A 96 -2.62 -5.64 5.76
C ASP A 96 -2.70 -4.99 7.14
N GLU A 97 -3.51 -5.56 8.03
CA GLU A 97 -3.59 -5.13 9.43
C GLU A 97 -2.24 -5.27 10.14
N VAL A 98 -1.54 -6.40 9.96
CA VAL A 98 -0.19 -6.59 10.52
C VAL A 98 0.82 -5.63 9.91
N ASN A 99 0.79 -5.41 8.60
CA ASN A 99 1.68 -4.44 7.94
C ASN A 99 1.43 -3.00 8.44
N LYS A 100 0.18 -2.59 8.64
CA LYS A 100 -0.16 -1.29 9.25
C LYS A 100 0.43 -1.15 10.66
N LEU A 101 0.35 -2.20 11.47
CA LEU A 101 0.97 -2.20 12.81
C LEU A 101 2.51 -2.14 12.75
N LEU A 102 3.13 -2.86 11.81
CA LEU A 102 4.58 -2.79 11.59
C LEU A 102 5.01 -1.38 11.17
N SER A 103 4.28 -0.73 10.27
CA SER A 103 4.56 0.66 9.89
C SER A 103 4.45 1.61 11.09
N ARG A 104 3.41 1.49 11.92
CA ARG A 104 3.27 2.28 13.14
C ARG A 104 4.41 2.00 14.12
N LYS A 105 4.77 0.73 14.34
CA LYS A 105 5.92 0.35 15.17
C LYS A 105 7.19 1.04 14.68
N CYS A 106 7.47 1.04 13.38
CA CYS A 106 8.63 1.73 12.82
C CYS A 106 8.61 3.23 13.09
N GLN A 107 7.45 3.89 13.03
CA GLN A 107 7.33 5.31 13.36
C GLN A 107 7.66 5.59 14.84
N TRP A 108 7.18 4.74 15.75
CA TRP A 108 7.48 4.84 17.19
C TRP A 108 8.95 4.52 17.52
N GLU A 109 9.55 3.52 16.84
CA GLU A 109 10.97 3.22 16.97
C GLU A 109 11.83 4.39 16.46
N GLY A 110 11.45 5.01 15.33
CA GLY A 110 12.12 6.19 14.83
C GLY A 110 12.03 7.37 15.80
N ARG A 111 10.87 7.57 16.46
CA ARG A 111 10.74 8.60 17.51
C ARG A 111 11.65 8.32 18.70
N LEU A 112 11.74 7.06 19.13
CA LEU A 112 12.61 6.66 20.23
C LEU A 112 14.08 6.93 19.90
N SER A 113 14.54 6.50 18.72
CA SER A 113 15.91 6.75 18.26
C SER A 113 16.19 8.25 18.11
N PHE A 114 15.23 9.04 17.62
CA PHE A 114 15.35 10.49 17.56
C PHE A 114 15.59 11.12 18.95
N LEU A 115 14.88 10.65 19.99
CA LEU A 115 15.08 11.13 21.35
C LEU A 115 16.41 10.65 21.96
N ALA A 116 16.87 9.46 21.57
CA ALA A 116 18.15 8.90 21.99
C ALA A 116 19.37 9.49 21.25
N GLY A 117 19.16 10.23 20.16
CA GLY A 117 20.23 10.72 19.28
C GLY A 117 20.86 9.64 18.42
N GLU A 118 20.20 8.50 18.24
CA GLU A 118 20.68 7.38 17.43
C GLU A 118 20.27 7.53 15.97
N GLU A 119 21.17 7.18 15.05
CA GLU A 119 20.87 7.15 13.62
C GLU A 119 19.87 6.04 13.28
N ILE A 120 18.80 6.41 12.57
CA ILE A 120 17.76 5.48 12.14
C ILE A 120 18.19 4.85 10.82
N ALA A 121 18.46 3.55 10.85
CA ALA A 121 18.74 2.80 9.61
C ALA A 121 17.56 2.93 8.62
N PRO A 122 17.82 3.19 7.33
CA PRO A 122 16.78 3.26 6.32
C PRO A 122 16.08 1.91 6.20
N ARG A 123 14.78 1.87 6.50
CA ARG A 123 13.98 0.64 6.39
C ARG A 123 13.23 0.60 5.07
N SER A 124 13.32 -0.53 4.39
CA SER A 124 12.53 -0.77 3.18
C SER A 124 11.04 -0.79 3.52
N ARG A 125 10.23 -0.07 2.74
CA ARG A 125 8.77 0.00 2.90
C ARG A 125 8.05 -1.20 2.26
N LYS A 126 8.76 -2.32 2.09
CA LYS A 126 8.24 -3.51 1.39
C LYS A 126 7.22 -4.22 2.27
N LYS A 127 6.08 -4.59 1.66
CA LYS A 127 5.01 -5.33 2.34
C LYS A 127 5.51 -6.73 2.70
N ILE A 128 5.28 -7.14 3.94
CA ILE A 128 5.65 -8.47 4.44
C ILE A 128 4.43 -9.38 4.34
N PHE A 129 4.63 -10.60 3.83
CA PHE A 129 3.61 -11.63 3.76
C PHE A 129 3.90 -12.72 4.79
N ILE A 130 2.98 -12.91 5.74
CA ILE A 130 3.20 -13.74 6.94
C ILE A 130 2.24 -14.93 6.94
N GLY A 131 2.76 -16.10 7.31
CA GLY A 131 1.95 -17.32 7.46
C GLY A 131 1.19 -17.67 6.18
N CYS A 132 -0.12 -17.86 6.29
CA CYS A 132 -1.00 -18.16 5.14
C CYS A 132 -0.92 -17.10 4.03
N ALA A 133 -0.62 -15.83 4.36
CA ALA A 133 -0.50 -14.79 3.34
C ALA A 133 0.71 -14.98 2.39
N LYS A 134 1.66 -15.86 2.73
CA LYS A 134 2.79 -16.21 1.86
C LYS A 134 2.38 -16.95 0.59
N TYR A 135 1.20 -17.58 0.58
CA TYR A 135 0.69 -18.35 -0.55
C TYR A 135 -0.20 -17.52 -1.47
N LEU A 136 -0.40 -16.22 -1.15
CA LEU A 136 -1.14 -15.33 -2.02
C LEU A 136 -0.35 -15.03 -3.31
N PRO A 137 -1.02 -14.82 -4.46
CA PRO A 137 -0.36 -14.49 -5.73
C PRO A 137 0.59 -13.30 -5.62
N GLU A 138 0.22 -12.25 -4.88
CA GLU A 138 1.05 -11.04 -4.72
C GLU A 138 2.34 -11.31 -3.95
N ALA A 139 2.33 -12.28 -3.03
CA ALA A 139 3.50 -12.67 -2.27
C ALA A 139 4.55 -13.34 -3.19
N SER A 140 4.10 -14.11 -4.18
CA SER A 140 5.00 -14.74 -5.16
C SER A 140 5.69 -13.69 -6.04
N VAL A 141 4.94 -12.67 -6.50
CA VAL A 141 5.47 -11.56 -7.30
C VAL A 141 6.46 -10.72 -6.49
N ALA A 142 6.15 -10.43 -5.23
CA ALA A 142 7.04 -9.69 -4.35
C ALA A 142 8.38 -10.41 -4.12
N ARG A 143 8.36 -11.74 -3.97
CA ARG A 143 9.58 -12.55 -3.83
C ARG A 143 10.42 -12.58 -5.11
N LYS A 144 9.78 -12.72 -6.27
CA LYS A 144 10.47 -12.69 -7.57
C LYS A 144 11.21 -11.36 -7.79
N ARG A 145 10.57 -10.23 -7.47
CA ARG A 145 11.19 -8.89 -7.53
C ARG A 145 12.38 -8.74 -6.58
N GLN A 146 12.27 -9.26 -5.35
CA GLN A 146 13.39 -9.23 -4.39
C GLN A 146 14.61 -10.03 -4.85
N ARG A 147 14.39 -11.17 -5.52
CA ARG A 147 15.50 -11.99 -6.05
C ARG A 147 16.22 -11.30 -7.21
N GLY A 148 15.50 -10.55 -8.04
CA GLY A 148 16.10 -9.75 -9.12
C GLY A 148 16.94 -8.58 -8.62
N GLU A 149 16.50 -7.89 -7.55
CA GLU A 149 17.29 -6.81 -6.94
C GLU A 149 18.56 -7.33 -6.22
N SER A 150 18.53 -8.53 -5.65
CA SER A 150 19.72 -9.14 -5.01
C SER A 150 20.74 -9.74 -5.99
N MET A 151 20.35 -9.98 -7.25
CA MET A 151 21.25 -10.46 -8.30
C MET A 151 21.93 -9.31 -9.08
N GLN A 152 21.54 -8.05 -8.82
CA GLN A 152 22.08 -6.91 -9.56
C GLN A 152 23.30 -6.25 -8.88
N GLU A 153 23.73 -6.75 -7.71
CA GLU A 153 24.92 -6.26 -7.00
C GLU A 153 26.12 -7.23 -7.03
N VAL A 154 26.00 -8.41 -7.67
CA VAL A 154 27.13 -9.35 -7.84
C VAL A 154 26.97 -10.08 -9.18
N GLU A 155 27.55 -9.53 -10.24
CA GLU A 155 28.37 -10.24 -11.24
C GLU A 155 28.73 -9.26 -12.37
N GLU A 156 29.96 -8.76 -12.30
CA GLU A 156 30.72 -8.45 -13.49
C GLU A 156 30.95 -9.78 -14.23
N ASP A 157 30.65 -9.77 -15.53
CA ASP A 157 31.33 -10.55 -16.56
C ASP A 157 31.57 -12.03 -16.26
N GLU A 158 30.61 -12.91 -16.58
CA GLU A 158 30.92 -14.16 -17.29
C GLU A 158 29.75 -14.56 -18.20
N VAL A 159 30.11 -14.75 -19.47
CA VAL A 159 29.37 -15.41 -20.54
C VAL A 159 28.94 -16.82 -20.13
N ALA A 160 27.64 -17.12 -20.22
CA ALA A 160 27.14 -18.48 -20.22
C ALA A 160 26.06 -18.66 -21.30
N ASP A 161 26.52 -19.18 -22.42
CA ASP A 161 25.77 -19.90 -23.44
C ASP A 161 25.11 -21.15 -22.81
N SER A 162 23.80 -21.31 -23.00
CA SER A 162 23.13 -22.59 -22.78
C SER A 162 21.87 -22.66 -23.64
N SER A 163 22.11 -23.21 -24.83
CA SER A 163 21.13 -23.83 -25.71
C SER A 163 20.56 -25.09 -25.06
N GLU A 164 19.24 -25.19 -24.93
CA GLU A 164 18.53 -26.48 -24.86
C GLU A 164 17.25 -26.41 -25.70
N GLU A 165 17.19 -27.34 -26.65
CA GLU A 165 16.23 -27.51 -27.73
C GLU A 165 14.95 -28.21 -27.21
N ASP A 166 13.79 -27.71 -27.59
CA ASP A 166 12.86 -28.33 -28.55
C ASP A 166 12.25 -29.68 -28.11
N GLU A 167 11.03 -29.62 -27.56
CA GLU A 167 10.06 -30.73 -27.62
C GLU A 167 8.69 -30.18 -28.03
N LEU A 168 8.46 -30.16 -29.34
CA LEU A 168 7.16 -29.97 -29.96
C LEU A 168 6.32 -31.26 -29.83
N VAL A 169 5.19 -31.18 -29.13
CA VAL A 169 4.11 -32.18 -29.21
C VAL A 169 3.03 -31.64 -30.17
N PRO A 170 2.60 -32.40 -31.20
CA PRO A 170 1.70 -31.90 -32.23
C PRO A 170 0.23 -31.96 -31.81
N ASP A 171 -0.47 -30.84 -31.97
CA ASP A 171 -1.93 -30.73 -31.81
C ASP A 171 -2.68 -31.42 -32.96
N GLN A 172 -3.76 -32.12 -32.60
CA GLN A 172 -4.75 -32.67 -33.53
C GLN A 172 -5.54 -31.55 -34.24
N PRO A 173 -5.88 -31.70 -35.54
CA PRO A 173 -6.69 -30.73 -36.25
C PRO A 173 -8.19 -31.08 -36.14
N GLU A 174 -8.97 -30.26 -35.43
CA GLU A 174 -10.42 -30.20 -35.65
C GLU A 174 -10.76 -29.20 -36.74
N THR A 175 -11.65 -29.64 -37.62
CA THR A 175 -11.93 -29.09 -38.93
C THR A 175 -13.20 -28.23 -38.93
N GLU A 176 -13.18 -27.17 -39.75
CA GLU A 176 -14.30 -26.47 -40.42
C GLU A 176 -15.27 -25.59 -39.59
N GLN A 177 -15.30 -24.28 -39.87
CA GLN A 177 -16.03 -23.70 -41.02
C GLN A 177 -15.74 -22.19 -41.20
N PRO A 178 -15.89 -21.65 -42.44
CA PRO A 178 -15.36 -20.36 -42.82
C PRO A 178 -16.41 -19.25 -42.64
N ALA A 179 -16.32 -18.50 -41.54
CA ALA A 179 -16.86 -17.14 -41.54
C ALA A 179 -15.92 -16.28 -42.40
N THR A 180 -16.49 -15.54 -43.34
CA THR A 180 -15.83 -14.54 -44.20
C THR A 180 -14.79 -13.75 -43.41
N ARG A 181 -13.55 -14.23 -43.44
CA ARG A 181 -12.41 -13.62 -42.77
C ARG A 181 -12.02 -12.44 -43.63
N ASP A 182 -12.30 -11.24 -43.17
CA ASP A 182 -11.73 -10.01 -43.74
C ASP A 182 -10.22 -10.23 -43.84
N HIS A 183 -9.74 -10.41 -45.07
CA HIS A 183 -8.33 -10.70 -45.34
C HIS A 183 -7.46 -9.54 -44.83
N ASP A 184 -8.01 -8.33 -44.93
CA ASP A 184 -7.47 -7.08 -44.42
C ASP A 184 -7.30 -7.09 -42.89
N TYR A 185 -8.21 -7.72 -42.15
CA TYR A 185 -8.11 -7.80 -40.69
C TYR A 185 -6.99 -8.75 -40.26
N LEU A 186 -6.85 -9.90 -40.93
CA LEU A 186 -5.77 -10.85 -40.63
C LEU A 186 -4.39 -10.30 -40.99
N GLU A 187 -4.28 -9.57 -42.10
CA GLU A 187 -3.05 -8.86 -42.44
C GLU A 187 -2.74 -7.75 -41.45
N SER A 188 -3.76 -7.01 -40.99
CA SER A 188 -3.59 -5.98 -39.95
C SER A 188 -3.10 -6.57 -38.62
N VAL A 189 -3.64 -7.72 -38.20
CA VAL A 189 -3.22 -8.42 -36.98
C VAL A 189 -1.80 -8.97 -37.12
N LYS A 190 -1.45 -9.54 -38.28
CA LYS A 190 -0.08 -10.00 -38.55
C LYS A 190 0.92 -8.84 -38.59
N TRP A 191 0.53 -7.70 -39.16
CA TRP A 191 1.34 -6.49 -39.17
C TRP A 191 1.54 -5.94 -37.75
N LEU A 192 0.49 -5.87 -36.93
CA LEU A 192 0.56 -5.46 -35.52
C LEU A 192 1.52 -6.31 -34.68
N GLY A 193 1.69 -7.59 -35.02
CA GLY A 193 2.67 -8.49 -34.38
C GLY A 193 4.04 -8.53 -35.05
N SER A 194 4.27 -7.71 -36.08
CA SER A 194 5.52 -7.69 -36.83
C SER A 194 6.49 -6.64 -36.28
N SER A 195 7.79 -6.91 -36.43
CA SER A 195 8.86 -5.97 -36.08
C SER A 195 8.73 -4.61 -36.82
N ALA A 196 8.06 -4.57 -37.97
CA ALA A 196 7.79 -3.34 -38.69
C ALA A 196 6.82 -2.41 -37.93
N ALA A 197 5.79 -2.97 -37.27
CA ALA A 197 4.87 -2.19 -36.45
C ALA A 197 5.55 -1.65 -35.18
N ASP A 198 6.46 -2.42 -34.59
CA ASP A 198 7.26 -1.96 -33.45
C ASP A 198 8.16 -0.78 -33.84
N MET A 199 8.80 -0.86 -35.03
CA MET A 199 9.64 0.22 -35.55
C MET A 199 8.84 1.48 -35.86
N ASP A 200 7.62 1.35 -36.39
CA ASP A 200 6.72 2.48 -36.62
C ASP A 200 6.24 3.09 -35.30
N LEU A 201 5.93 2.27 -34.28
CA LEU A 201 5.56 2.73 -32.94
C LEU A 201 6.67 3.56 -32.31
N VAL A 202 7.92 3.07 -32.34
CA VAL A 202 9.09 3.81 -31.84
C VAL A 202 9.27 5.14 -32.58
N ARG A 203 8.99 5.16 -33.89
CA ARG A 203 9.04 6.39 -34.68
C ARG A 203 7.94 7.37 -34.27
N PHE A 204 6.72 6.90 -34.08
CA PHE A 204 5.59 7.70 -33.59
C PHE A 204 5.84 8.27 -32.20
N GLU A 205 6.41 7.48 -31.28
CA GLU A 205 6.76 7.92 -29.93
C GLU A 205 7.84 9.01 -29.97
N ARG A 206 8.90 8.84 -30.79
CA ARG A 206 9.92 9.89 -30.98
C ARG A 206 9.35 11.16 -31.60
N GLU A 207 8.49 11.04 -32.60
CA GLU A 207 7.84 12.20 -33.23
C GLU A 207 6.86 12.90 -32.28
N ALA A 208 6.15 12.15 -31.44
CA ALA A 208 5.28 12.70 -30.41
C ALA A 208 6.10 13.41 -29.32
N GLU A 209 7.19 12.79 -28.87
CA GLU A 209 8.12 13.39 -27.91
C GLU A 209 8.79 14.65 -28.48
N ALA A 210 9.20 14.65 -29.74
CA ALA A 210 9.74 15.82 -30.43
C ALA A 210 8.69 16.93 -30.55
N ARG A 211 7.43 16.59 -30.86
CA ARG A 211 6.31 17.54 -30.87
C ARG A 211 6.02 18.13 -29.49
N MET A 212 6.11 17.33 -28.43
CA MET A 212 5.94 17.79 -27.05
C MET A 212 7.09 18.70 -26.61
N ARG A 213 8.34 18.42 -27.03
CA ARG A 213 9.47 19.32 -26.81
C ARG A 213 9.35 20.63 -27.61
N ALA A 214 8.93 20.56 -28.87
CA ALA A 214 8.78 21.72 -29.73
C ALA A 214 7.62 22.64 -29.30
N LYS A 215 6.59 22.09 -28.65
CA LYS A 215 5.50 22.84 -28.02
C LYS A 215 5.88 23.53 -26.71
N GLY A 216 7.13 23.44 -26.27
CA GLY A 216 7.74 24.31 -25.27
C GLY A 216 6.80 24.73 -24.13
N ASP A 217 6.34 23.78 -23.31
CA ASP A 217 5.62 24.11 -22.08
C ASP A 217 5.83 23.04 -20.99
N ASN A 218 6.86 23.28 -20.18
CA ASN A 218 6.81 23.35 -18.71
C ASN A 218 5.84 22.46 -17.91
N ILE A 219 5.68 21.19 -18.25
CA ILE A 219 5.05 20.22 -17.34
C ILE A 219 5.88 18.94 -17.30
N VAL A 220 7.04 19.01 -16.64
CA VAL A 220 7.62 17.84 -15.98
C VAL A 220 6.81 17.63 -14.69
N SER A 221 5.61 17.08 -14.83
CA SER A 221 4.78 16.67 -13.70
C SER A 221 5.33 15.39 -13.10
N ARG A 222 6.31 15.54 -12.20
CA ARG A 222 6.50 14.57 -11.11
C ARG A 222 5.33 14.74 -10.15
N THR A 223 4.47 13.74 -10.14
CA THR A 223 3.39 13.54 -9.17
C THR A 223 3.91 13.64 -7.73
N GLY A 224 3.47 14.67 -7.01
CA GLY A 224 3.63 14.72 -5.54
C GLY A 224 3.75 16.13 -4.95
N SER A 225 2.62 16.81 -4.73
CA SER A 225 2.40 17.91 -3.75
C SER A 225 3.31 19.17 -3.74
N SER A 226 4.41 19.22 -4.48
CA SER A 226 5.37 20.34 -4.43
C SER A 226 4.98 21.54 -5.31
N ALA A 227 4.10 21.33 -6.30
CA ALA A 227 3.68 22.37 -7.24
C ALA A 227 2.92 23.52 -6.57
N LEU A 228 2.13 23.23 -5.53
CA LEU A 228 1.43 24.26 -4.77
C LEU A 228 2.42 25.16 -4.02
N ILE A 229 3.46 24.57 -3.42
CA ILE A 229 4.44 25.30 -2.59
C ILE A 229 5.38 26.16 -3.45
N LEU A 230 5.81 25.65 -4.61
CA LEU A 230 6.74 26.36 -5.50
C LEU A 230 6.11 27.60 -6.17
N SER A 231 4.79 27.61 -6.39
CA SER A 231 4.09 28.76 -6.98
C SER A 231 4.12 30.01 -6.09
N TYR A 232 4.30 29.84 -4.79
CA TYR A 232 4.38 30.92 -3.79
C TYR A 232 5.83 31.32 -3.45
N CYS A 233 6.83 30.70 -4.09
CA CYS A 233 8.23 31.09 -3.94
C CYS A 233 8.61 32.10 -5.03
N LYS A 234 8.73 33.39 -4.66
CA LYS A 234 9.30 34.43 -5.53
C LYS A 234 10.63 34.90 -4.94
N GLU A 235 11.69 34.91 -5.76
CA GLU A 235 13.03 35.39 -5.37
C GLU A 235 13.59 34.75 -4.08
N GLY A 236 13.31 33.46 -3.87
CA GLY A 236 13.78 32.73 -2.69
C GLY A 236 13.02 33.02 -1.39
N LYS A 237 11.93 33.81 -1.43
CA LYS A 237 11.03 34.06 -0.29
C LYS A 237 9.67 33.40 -0.53
N VAL A 238 9.17 32.73 0.50
CA VAL A 238 7.83 32.13 0.49
C VAL A 238 6.81 33.24 0.77
N MET A 239 6.07 33.63 -0.25
CA MET A 239 5.00 34.61 -0.18
C MET A 239 3.66 33.87 -0.21
N ILE A 240 3.18 33.45 0.96
CA ILE A 240 1.87 32.81 1.11
C ILE A 240 0.81 33.92 1.17
N PRO A 241 -0.17 33.96 0.25
CA PRO A 241 -1.28 34.92 0.33
C PRO A 241 -2.16 34.68 1.55
N ASP A 242 -2.82 35.73 2.03
CA ASP A 242 -3.77 35.62 3.14
C ASP A 242 -5.00 34.78 2.77
N GLU A 243 -5.69 34.25 3.78
CA GLU A 243 -6.90 33.43 3.60
C GLU A 243 -7.97 34.11 2.73
N ASP A 244 -8.07 35.43 2.79
CA ASP A 244 -9.05 36.20 2.02
C ASP A 244 -8.78 36.13 0.51
N HIS A 245 -7.51 35.97 0.10
CA HIS A 245 -7.15 35.76 -1.31
C HIS A 245 -7.75 34.45 -1.83
N PHE A 246 -7.63 33.37 -1.04
CA PHE A 246 -8.18 32.06 -1.40
C PHE A 246 -9.70 32.06 -1.40
N ARG A 247 -10.33 32.76 -0.46
CA ARG A 247 -11.79 32.92 -0.42
C ARG A 247 -12.29 33.66 -1.67
N GLN A 248 -11.63 34.73 -2.08
CA GLN A 248 -11.97 35.47 -3.29
C GLN A 248 -11.74 34.65 -4.57
N GLN A 249 -10.62 33.92 -4.65
CA GLN A 249 -10.32 33.05 -5.77
C GLN A 249 -11.40 31.98 -5.97
N LEU A 250 -11.82 31.32 -4.88
CA LEU A 250 -12.87 30.30 -4.93
C LEU A 250 -14.20 30.87 -5.44
N VAL A 251 -14.56 32.08 -5.02
CA VAL A 251 -15.77 32.78 -5.48
C VAL A 251 -15.66 33.15 -6.97
N ASN A 252 -14.50 33.62 -7.40
CA ASN A 252 -14.26 33.99 -8.80
C ASN A 252 -14.27 32.77 -9.73
N ASP A 253 -13.67 31.66 -9.32
CA ASP A 253 -13.70 30.40 -10.09
C ASP A 253 -15.13 29.89 -10.24
N ARG A 254 -15.91 29.93 -9.15
CA ARG A 254 -17.33 29.55 -9.19
C ARG A 254 -18.14 30.46 -10.10
N LYS A 255 -17.85 31.78 -10.10
CA LYS A 255 -18.48 32.75 -11.00
C LYS A 255 -18.11 32.45 -12.47
N LYS A 256 -16.85 32.13 -12.74
CA LYS A 256 -16.35 31.79 -14.08
C LYS A 256 -17.04 30.55 -14.64
N VAL A 257 -17.14 29.47 -13.85
CA VAL A 257 -17.84 28.25 -14.26
C VAL A 257 -19.32 28.50 -14.53
N LEU A 258 -19.99 29.31 -13.72
CA LEU A 258 -21.38 29.70 -13.95
C LEU A 258 -21.55 30.53 -15.22
N GLN A 259 -20.60 31.42 -15.50
CA GLN A 259 -20.59 32.26 -16.69
C GLN A 259 -20.33 31.45 -17.96
N GLU A 260 -19.39 30.49 -17.92
CA GLU A 260 -19.16 29.52 -19.00
C GLU A 260 -20.42 28.68 -19.26
N ARG A 261 -21.11 28.23 -18.20
CA ARG A 261 -22.36 27.48 -18.33
C ARG A 261 -23.49 28.32 -18.93
N LEU A 262 -23.60 29.59 -18.55
CA LEU A 262 -24.57 30.52 -19.15
C LEU A 262 -24.26 30.81 -20.61
N ASN A 263 -22.98 30.99 -20.97
CA ASN A 263 -22.55 31.19 -22.35
C ASN A 263 -22.82 29.94 -23.21
N ALA A 264 -22.57 28.75 -22.67
CA ALA A 264 -22.88 27.48 -23.33
C ALA A 264 -24.39 27.25 -23.54
N LEU A 265 -25.23 27.86 -22.69
CA LEU A 265 -26.69 27.85 -22.85
C LEU A 265 -27.17 28.91 -23.84
N ARG A 266 -26.53 30.09 -23.90
CA ARG A 266 -26.82 31.13 -24.91
C ARG A 266 -26.38 30.74 -26.32
N GLY A 267 -25.33 29.95 -26.48
CA GLY A 267 -24.85 29.44 -27.78
C GLY A 267 -25.68 28.27 -28.35
N LYS A 268 -26.83 27.93 -27.74
CA LYS A 268 -27.75 26.86 -28.16
C LYS A 268 -29.13 27.38 -28.59
N SER A 269 -29.25 28.69 -28.85
CA SER A 269 -30.37 29.31 -29.60
C SER A 269 -29.85 29.86 -30.91
#